data_AF-A0A3M8BE61-F1
#
_entry.id   AF-A0A3M8BE61-F1
#
_cell.length_a   1.000
_cell.length_b   1.000
_cell.length_c   1.000
_cell.angle_alpha   90.00
_cell.angle_beta   90.00
_cell.angle_gamma   90.00
#
_symmetry.space_group_name_H-M   'P 1'
#
loop_
_entity.id
_entity.type
_entity.pdbx_description
1 polymer ?
#
loop_
_entity_poly.entity_id
_entity_poly.type
_entity_poly.pdbx_seq_one_letter_code
_entity_poly.pdbx_strand_id
1 'polypeptide(L)' 'MKQWQDVVLTYGWAYGSEGNKLHNKEFLLAISVGGPEQAYERDGYNYFTIAELTTPHVKAANRVLNLLTTISRSPS' A
#
# COMPACT_ATOMS: atom_id res chain seq x y z
N MET A 1 -1.99 -13.73 -5.30
CA MET A 1 -1.35 -12.67 -4.48
C MET A 1 -1.77 -12.70 -3.02
N LYS A 2 -3.07 -12.68 -2.70
CA LYS A 2 -3.55 -12.63 -1.30
C LYS A 2 -2.92 -13.69 -0.37
N GLN A 3 -2.88 -14.95 -0.81
CA GLN A 3 -2.27 -16.02 -0.04
C GLN A 3 -0.79 -15.78 0.30
N TRP A 4 -0.01 -15.21 -0.63
CA TRP A 4 1.39 -14.88 -0.36
C TRP A 4 1.51 -13.80 0.72
N GLN A 5 0.64 -12.78 0.66
CA GLN A 5 0.61 -11.74 1.70
C GLN A 5 0.29 -12.33 3.07
N ASP A 6 -0.63 -13.29 3.15
CA ASP A 6 -1.03 -13.90 4.43
C ASP A 6 0.08 -14.73 5.08
N VAL A 7 0.93 -15.38 4.28
CA VAL A 7 2.02 -16.21 4.81
C VAL A 7 3.31 -15.41 5.07
N VAL A 8 3.52 -14.32 4.33
CA VAL A 8 4.73 -13.49 4.46
C VAL A 8 4.52 -12.33 5.45
N LEU A 9 3.36 -11.68 5.48
CA LEU A 9 3.09 -10.55 6.38
C LEU A 9 2.61 -11.03 7.76
N THR A 10 3.43 -11.82 8.45
CA THR A 10 3.09 -12.44 9.73
C THR A 10 3.74 -11.74 10.94
N TYR A 11 3.10 -11.85 12.10
CA TYR A 11 3.63 -11.34 13.37
C TYR A 11 4.92 -12.07 13.76
N GLY A 12 5.91 -11.33 14.25
CA GLY A 12 7.23 -11.86 14.62
C GLY A 12 8.21 -11.99 13.44
N TRP A 13 7.76 -11.80 12.20
CA TRP A 13 8.62 -11.82 11.01
C TRP A 13 8.56 -10.49 10.24
N ALA A 14 7.38 -10.06 9.79
CA ALA A 14 7.19 -8.82 9.05
C ALA A 14 6.92 -7.61 9.96
N TYR A 15 6.23 -7.82 11.07
CA TYR A 15 5.89 -6.79 12.07
C TYR A 15 5.75 -7.41 13.47
N GLY A 16 5.56 -6.60 14.51
CA GLY A 16 5.42 -7.07 15.90
C GLY A 16 6.72 -6.90 16.68
N SER A 17 6.85 -7.52 17.85
CA SER A 17 7.98 -7.28 18.77
C SER A 17 9.35 -7.53 18.14
N GLU A 18 9.50 -8.62 17.39
CA GLU A 18 10.76 -9.03 16.73
C GLU A 18 10.71 -8.93 15.19
N GLY A 19 9.55 -8.58 14.62
CA GLY A 19 9.33 -8.60 13.17
C GLY A 19 9.84 -7.34 12.49
N ASN A 20 11.00 -7.41 11.85
CA ASN A 20 11.64 -6.28 11.16
C ASN A 20 12.20 -6.62 9.77
N LYS A 21 11.86 -7.80 9.22
CA LYS A 21 12.52 -8.31 8.00
C LYS A 21 12.23 -7.52 6.74
N LEU A 22 11.18 -6.71 6.77
CA LEU A 22 10.78 -5.85 5.66
C LEU A 22 11.09 -4.37 5.91
N HIS A 23 11.65 -3.99 7.07
CA HIS A 23 11.98 -2.60 7.37
C HIS A 23 12.96 -2.02 6.34
N ASN A 24 12.75 -0.75 5.95
CA ASN A 24 13.56 0.00 5.00
C ASN A 24 13.66 -0.62 3.59
N LYS A 25 12.77 -1.55 3.24
CA LYS A 25 12.65 -2.04 1.86
C LYS A 25 11.67 -1.18 1.08
N GLU A 26 11.87 -1.12 -0.23
CA GLU A 26 10.92 -0.47 -1.13
C GLU A 26 9.79 -1.44 -1.50
N PHE A 27 8.60 -0.88 -1.69
CA PHE A 27 7.42 -1.63 -2.13
C PHE A 27 6.81 -0.94 -3.34
N LEU A 28 6.57 -1.71 -4.39
CA LEU A 28 6.03 -1.24 -5.66
C LEU A 28 4.83 -2.10 -6.06
N LEU A 29 3.76 -1.43 -6.50
CA LEU A 29 2.59 -2.07 -7.09
C LEU A 29 2.64 -1.88 -8.61
N ALA A 30 2.78 -2.97 -9.35
CA ALA A 30 2.60 -3.00 -10.80
C ALA A 30 1.26 -3.68 -11.11
N ILE A 31 0.28 -2.89 -11.56
CA ILE A 31 -1.10 -3.34 -11.81
C ILE A 31 -1.48 -2.93 -13.24
N SER A 32 -2.05 -3.86 -14.00
CA SER A 32 -2.73 -3.57 -15.26
C SER A 32 -4.24 -3.49 -15.02
N VAL A 33 -4.90 -2.52 -15.66
CA VAL A 33 -6.36 -2.35 -15.60
C VAL A 33 -6.94 -2.39 -17.01
N GLY A 34 -8.14 -2.96 -17.12
CA GLY A 34 -8.80 -3.18 -18.42
C GLY A 34 -9.65 -2.00 -18.92
N GLY A 35 -9.73 -0.90 -18.16
CA GLY A 35 -10.50 0.30 -18.50
C GLY A 35 -9.61 1.49 -18.86
N PRO A 36 -10.15 2.49 -19.57
CA PRO A 36 -9.44 3.74 -19.83
C PRO A 36 -9.23 4.52 -18.53
N GLU A 37 -8.28 5.46 -18.51
CA GLU A 37 -7.92 6.24 -17.32
C GLU A 37 -9.12 6.96 -16.70
N GLN A 38 -10.00 7.54 -17.54
CA GLN A 38 -11.19 8.27 -17.11
C GLN A 38 -12.22 7.37 -16.40
N ALA A 39 -12.14 6.04 -16.57
CA ALA A 39 -12.99 5.13 -15.82
C ALA A 39 -12.60 5.08 -14.33
N TYR A 40 -11.39 5.52 -13.97
CA TYR A 40 -10.85 5.52 -12.61
C TYR A 40 -10.68 6.95 -12.09
N GLU A 41 -11.68 7.78 -12.31
CA GLU A 41 -11.81 9.10 -11.71
C GLU A 41 -13.06 9.12 -10.81
N ARG A 42 -13.17 10.10 -9.91
CA ARG A 42 -14.31 10.20 -8.99
C ARG A 42 -15.64 10.40 -9.73
N ASP A 43 -15.59 11.09 -10.86
CA ASP A 43 -16.73 11.30 -11.75
C ASP A 43 -16.78 10.27 -12.89
N GLY A 44 -15.85 9.31 -12.88
CA GLY A 44 -15.73 8.24 -13.86
C GLY A 44 -16.60 7.02 -13.53
N TYR A 45 -16.61 6.05 -14.45
CA TYR A 45 -17.47 4.85 -14.34
C TYR A 45 -17.27 4.04 -13.05
N ASN A 46 -16.02 3.94 -12.56
CA ASN A 46 -15.72 3.20 -11.34
C ASN A 46 -15.80 4.06 -10.07
N TYR A 47 -16.08 5.36 -10.17
CA TYR A 47 -16.19 6.33 -9.06
C TYR A 47 -14.97 6.45 -8.13
N PHE A 48 -13.90 5.69 -8.38
CA PHE A 48 -12.72 5.60 -7.55
C PHE A 48 -11.46 5.70 -8.39
N THR A 49 -10.50 6.45 -7.86
CA THR A 49 -9.15 6.51 -8.41
C THR A 49 -8.37 5.22 -8.16
N ILE A 50 -7.37 4.95 -9.00
CA ILE A 50 -6.43 3.84 -8.77
C ILE A 50 -5.76 3.97 -7.38
N ALA A 51 -5.47 5.19 -6.93
CA ALA A 51 -4.94 5.45 -5.60
C ALA A 51 -5.91 5.01 -4.47
N GLU A 52 -7.21 5.32 -4.63
CA GLU A 52 -8.25 4.89 -3.68
C GLU A 52 -8.39 3.36 -3.67
N LEU A 53 -8.42 2.73 -4.85
CA LEU A 53 -8.51 1.27 -4.98
C LEU A 53 -7.30 0.52 -4.40
N THR A 54 -6.12 1.13 -4.45
CA THR A 54 -4.87 0.50 -3.96
C THR A 54 -4.56 0.83 -2.49
N THR A 55 -5.36 1.68 -1.84
CA THR A 55 -5.16 2.12 -0.45
C THR A 55 -4.91 0.98 0.55
N PRO A 56 -5.62 -0.17 0.50
CA PRO A 56 -5.35 -1.28 1.43
C PRO A 56 -3.91 -1.83 1.33
N HIS A 57 -3.34 -1.88 0.13
CA HIS A 57 -1.99 -2.37 -0.12
C HIS A 57 -0.93 -1.39 0.39
N VAL A 58 -1.15 -0.08 0.16
CA VAL A 58 -0.27 0.97 0.70
C VAL A 58 -0.26 0.95 2.24
N LYS A 59 -1.44 0.79 2.86
CA LYS A 59 -1.54 0.69 4.33
C LYS A 59 -0.80 -0.55 4.88
N ALA A 60 -0.93 -1.69 4.21
CA ALA A 60 -0.21 -2.90 4.58
C ALA A 60 1.32 -2.70 4.47
N ALA A 61 1.79 -2.10 3.38
CA ALA A 61 3.20 -1.78 3.16
C ALA A 61 3.75 -0.84 4.25
N ASN A 62 3.07 0.28 4.53
CA ASN A 62 3.51 1.23 5.56
C ASN A 62 3.70 0.57 6.93
N ARG A 63 2.82 -0.38 7.28
CA ARG A 63 2.89 -1.11 8.55
C ARG A 63 4.12 -2.01 8.68
N VAL A 64 4.59 -2.59 7.57
CA VAL A 64 5.69 -3.59 7.58
C VAL A 64 7.03 -3.04 7.13
N LEU A 65 7.06 -1.87 6.49
CA LEU A 65 8.29 -1.24 6.01
C LEU A 65 8.87 -0.24 7.02
N ASN A 66 8.09 0.18 8.02
CA ASN A 66 8.42 1.28 8.94
C ASN A 66 8.93 2.52 8.18
N LEU A 67 8.28 2.87 7.07
CA LEU A 67 8.51 4.14 6.41
C LEU A 67 8.16 5.22 7.43
N LEU A 68 9.18 5.94 7.92
CA LEU A 68 9.00 7.15 8.70
C LEU A 68 8.08 8.06 7.90
N THR A 69 6.78 8.00 8.18
CA THR A 69 5.83 8.93 7.59
C THR A 69 6.02 10.22 8.36
N THR A 70 7.15 10.91 8.12
CA THR A 70 7.33 12.31 8.50
C THR A 70 6.32 13.07 7.66
N ILE A 71 5.10 13.20 8.17
CA ILE A 71 4.14 14.17 7.69
C ILE A 71 4.71 15.54 8.07
N SER A 72 5.62 16.04 7.24
CA SER A 72 5.98 17.45 7.22
C SER A 72 4.73 18.22 6.79
N ARG A 73 3.89 18.62 7.74
CA ARG A 73 2.94 19.71 7.52
C ARG A 73 3.77 20.98 7.30
N SER A 74 3.78 21.49 6.08
CA SER A 74 4.19 22.87 5.83
C SER A 74 3.27 23.78 6.64
N PRO A 75 3.79 24.64 7.53
CA PRO A 75 2.98 25.69 8.12
C PRO A 75 2.62 26.68 7.00
N SER A 76 1.33 26.99 6.90
CA SER A 76 0.81 28.15 6.17
C SER A 76 1.25 29.44 6.84
#